data_AF-A0A3P3VX48-F1
#
_entry.id   AF-A0A3P3VX48-F1
#
_cell.length_a   1.000
_cell.length_b   1.000
_cell.length_c   1.000
_cell.angle_alpha   90.00
_cell.angle_beta   90.00
_cell.angle_gamma   90.00
#
_symmetry.space_group_name_H-M   'P 1'
#
loop_
_entity.id
_entity.type
_entity.pdbx_description
1 polymer ?
#
loop_
_entity_poly.entity_id
_entity_poly.type
_entity_poly.pdbx_seq_one_letter_code
_entity_poly.pdbx_strand_id
1 'polypeptide(L)'
;MGKTIILPEDPDFYTKDEETNSESTSASQNENENSIIENENSDNEHKGKFFVIQKGTCQCNQGFKFPNFKVTSHQKHYWNSHESDNDFLAVTEDDLEFNPKVEPFGKCKLKPSSSGYLPCAFAPAGKWLKAYEKVKIMEKSCLTEISELMCASGGKITILKHGQQSELGKRNVGKANVQEQQILNPIIDFDQYREEIEKLDEPEVY
;
A
#
# COMPACT_ATOMS: atom_id res chain seq x y z
N MET A 1 -7.84 -20.08 -15.25
CA MET A 1 -8.34 -20.64 -13.98
C MET A 1 -7.55 -19.99 -12.84
N GLY A 2 -7.88 -18.75 -12.49
CA GLY A 2 -7.32 -18.06 -11.34
C GLY A 2 -8.32 -18.16 -10.18
N LYS A 3 -7.88 -18.71 -9.06
CA LYS A 3 -8.74 -18.97 -7.88
C LYS A 3 -8.74 -17.71 -7.02
N THR A 4 -9.88 -17.03 -6.94
CA THR A 4 -10.11 -15.92 -5.99
C THR A 4 -10.12 -16.50 -4.58
N ILE A 5 -9.19 -16.07 -3.73
CA ILE A 5 -9.18 -16.43 -2.31
C ILE A 5 -9.99 -15.37 -1.58
N ILE A 6 -11.22 -15.73 -1.22
CA ILE A 6 -12.02 -14.98 -0.25
C ILE A 6 -11.47 -15.38 1.14
N LEU A 7 -10.92 -14.41 1.87
CA LEU A 7 -10.53 -14.61 3.26
C LEU A 7 -11.81 -14.74 4.13
N PRO A 8 -11.88 -15.72 5.05
CA PRO A 8 -13.05 -15.92 5.90
C PRO A 8 -13.22 -14.78 6.93
N GLU A 9 -14.48 -14.42 7.17
CA GLU A 9 -14.90 -13.55 8.27
C GLU A 9 -14.91 -14.39 9.56
N ASP A 10 -14.01 -14.12 10.50
CA ASP A 10 -14.09 -14.69 11.85
C ASP A 10 -14.71 -13.67 12.83
N PRO A 11 -15.87 -13.99 13.46
CA PRO A 11 -16.46 -13.22 14.53
C PRO A 11 -15.99 -13.74 15.91
N ASP A 12 -15.85 -12.80 16.85
CA ASP A 12 -15.87 -12.95 18.31
C ASP A 12 -14.80 -13.80 19.02
N PHE A 13 -13.91 -13.14 19.78
CA PHE A 13 -13.62 -13.59 21.15
C PHE A 13 -13.08 -12.48 22.07
N TYR A 14 -13.83 -12.17 23.12
CA TYR A 14 -13.40 -11.37 24.29
C TYR A 14 -12.96 -12.32 25.43
N THR A 15 -11.87 -11.93 26.10
CA THR A 15 -11.42 -12.20 27.50
C THR A 15 -11.12 -13.62 28.00
N LYS A 16 -9.88 -13.83 28.50
CA LYS A 16 -9.58 -13.98 29.96
C LYS A 16 -8.07 -14.07 30.26
N ASP A 17 -7.73 -13.48 31.41
CA ASP A 17 -6.42 -13.29 32.01
C ASP A 17 -5.82 -14.53 32.72
N GLU A 18 -4.50 -14.41 33.01
CA GLU A 18 -3.70 -14.97 34.11
C GLU A 18 -3.53 -16.51 34.26
N GLU A 19 -2.30 -17.03 34.21
CA GLU A 19 -1.39 -17.19 35.37
C GLU A 19 -0.02 -17.78 34.95
N THR A 20 0.94 -17.58 35.83
CA THR A 20 2.40 -17.73 35.82
C THR A 20 2.93 -19.18 35.86
N ASN A 21 4.21 -19.41 35.46
CA ASN A 21 5.35 -19.58 36.40
C ASN A 21 6.62 -20.25 35.78
N SER A 22 7.76 -19.60 36.04
CA SER A 22 9.16 -20.07 36.28
C SER A 22 9.81 -21.17 35.41
N GLU A 23 10.85 -20.84 34.62
CA GLU A 23 12.30 -21.08 34.86
C GLU A 23 12.71 -22.57 34.94
N SER A 24 13.71 -23.12 34.24
CA SER A 24 14.97 -22.61 33.66
C SER A 24 15.55 -23.75 32.78
N THR A 25 16.21 -23.52 31.65
CA THR A 25 17.69 -23.55 31.53
C THR A 25 18.12 -23.21 30.10
N SER A 26 19.23 -22.50 30.04
CA SER A 26 19.83 -21.73 28.95
C SER A 26 20.53 -22.50 27.83
N ALA A 27 20.62 -21.81 26.68
CA ALA A 27 21.63 -21.91 25.60
C ALA A 27 21.19 -22.57 24.28
N SER A 28 20.15 -22.04 23.62
CA SER A 28 19.92 -22.17 22.14
C SER A 28 18.90 -21.18 21.53
N GLN A 29 18.42 -20.15 22.24
CA GLN A 29 17.14 -19.47 21.87
C GLN A 29 17.25 -18.02 21.31
N ASN A 30 18.43 -17.39 21.31
CA ASN A 30 18.54 -15.95 21.04
C ASN A 30 18.30 -15.49 19.58
N GLU A 31 18.42 -16.36 18.58
CA GLU A 31 18.22 -15.96 17.17
C GLU A 31 16.74 -15.98 16.77
N ASN A 32 15.97 -16.91 17.33
CA ASN A 32 14.57 -17.13 16.97
C ASN A 32 13.66 -16.11 17.66
N GLU A 33 13.88 -15.81 18.95
CA GLU A 33 13.12 -14.80 19.69
C GLU A 33 13.31 -13.38 19.14
N ASN A 34 14.55 -12.99 18.78
CA ASN A 34 14.78 -11.68 18.15
C ASN A 34 14.06 -11.57 16.81
N SER A 35 14.09 -12.62 15.98
CA SER A 35 13.38 -12.60 14.70
C SER A 35 11.85 -12.54 14.87
N ILE A 36 11.29 -13.17 15.89
CA ILE A 36 9.85 -13.13 16.18
C ILE A 36 9.45 -11.75 16.71
N ILE A 37 10.21 -11.17 17.63
CA ILE A 37 9.95 -9.85 18.20
C ILE A 37 10.12 -8.74 17.16
N GLU A 38 11.12 -8.84 16.26
CA GLU A 38 11.30 -7.90 15.15
C GLU A 38 10.13 -8.00 14.15
N ASN A 39 9.66 -9.21 13.84
CA ASN A 39 8.52 -9.43 12.96
C ASN A 39 7.22 -8.85 13.58
N GLU A 40 6.91 -9.18 14.83
CA GLU A 40 5.72 -8.67 15.53
C GLU A 40 5.71 -7.14 15.67
N ASN A 41 6.88 -6.51 15.91
CA ASN A 41 6.99 -5.06 15.91
C ASN A 41 6.78 -4.47 14.52
N SER A 42 7.39 -5.05 13.47
CA SER A 42 7.20 -4.59 12.10
C SER A 42 5.72 -4.68 11.67
N ASP A 43 5.03 -5.74 12.06
CA ASP A 43 3.61 -5.93 11.76
C ASP A 43 2.73 -4.87 12.40
N ASN A 44 3.06 -4.48 13.62
CA ASN A 44 2.37 -3.42 14.32
C ASN A 44 2.62 -2.06 13.63
N GLU A 45 3.83 -1.79 13.14
CA GLU A 45 4.14 -0.56 12.39
C GLU A 45 3.34 -0.46 11.09
N HIS A 46 3.10 -1.58 10.41
CA HIS A 46 2.31 -1.65 9.19
C HIS A 46 0.78 -1.69 9.45
N LYS A 47 0.34 -1.83 10.71
CA LYS A 47 -1.07 -1.89 11.06
C LYS A 47 -1.80 -0.59 10.71
N GLY A 48 -2.87 -0.71 9.93
CA GLY A 48 -3.66 0.44 9.46
C GLY A 48 -2.98 1.29 8.40
N LYS A 49 -1.89 0.81 7.78
CA LYS A 49 -1.23 1.43 6.64
C LYS A 49 -1.72 0.81 5.34
N PHE A 50 -1.84 1.64 4.31
CA PHE A 50 -2.26 1.16 2.99
C PHE A 50 -1.08 0.65 2.17
N PHE A 51 -1.35 -0.34 1.33
CA PHE A 51 -0.41 -0.76 0.29
C PHE A 51 -0.29 0.29 -0.81
N VAL A 52 0.84 0.34 -1.48
CA VAL A 52 1.08 1.32 -2.55
C VAL A 52 0.81 0.72 -3.91
N ILE A 53 0.11 1.47 -4.77
CA ILE A 53 -0.11 1.12 -6.18
C ILE A 53 0.67 2.04 -7.12
N GLN A 54 0.76 1.68 -8.40
CA GLN A 54 1.54 2.42 -9.40
C GLN A 54 1.12 3.90 -9.50
N LYS A 55 -0.18 4.19 -9.42
CA LYS A 55 -0.75 5.55 -9.38
C LYS A 55 -0.40 6.35 -8.13
N GLY A 56 0.13 5.70 -7.10
CA GLY A 56 0.70 6.37 -5.93
C GLY A 56 1.77 7.39 -6.32
N THR A 57 2.04 8.34 -5.43
CA THR A 57 3.10 9.34 -5.61
C THR A 57 4.11 9.25 -4.50
N CYS A 58 5.37 9.51 -4.84
CA CYS A 58 6.46 9.58 -3.87
C CYS A 58 7.05 10.99 -3.80
N GLN A 59 7.78 11.26 -2.72
CA GLN A 59 8.42 12.54 -2.46
C GLN A 59 9.87 12.32 -2.06
N CYS A 60 10.79 13.02 -2.71
CA CYS A 60 12.16 13.16 -2.24
C CYS A 60 12.28 14.42 -1.38
N ASN A 61 12.91 14.32 -0.20
CA ASN A 61 13.14 15.47 0.68
C ASN A 61 14.01 16.58 0.04
N GLN A 62 14.76 16.25 -1.02
CA GLN A 62 15.61 17.18 -1.77
C GLN A 62 15.04 17.56 -3.14
N GLY A 63 13.88 17.01 -3.50
CA GLY A 63 13.19 17.23 -4.77
C GLY A 63 12.13 18.33 -4.71
N PHE A 64 11.55 18.63 -5.87
CA PHE A 64 10.46 19.62 -6.01
C PHE A 64 9.26 19.09 -6.80
N LYS A 65 9.31 17.85 -7.28
CA LYS A 65 8.20 17.16 -7.97
C LYS A 65 7.86 15.85 -7.27
N PHE A 66 6.64 15.37 -7.51
CA PHE A 66 6.09 14.15 -6.93
C PHE A 66 5.74 13.16 -8.06
N PRO A 67 6.71 12.33 -8.49
CA PRO A 67 6.47 11.38 -9.56
C PRO A 67 5.62 10.20 -9.10
N ASN A 68 5.07 9.47 -10.07
CA ASN A 68 4.39 8.20 -9.83
C ASN A 68 5.38 7.04 -9.87
N PHE A 69 4.97 5.90 -9.31
CA PHE A 69 5.75 4.67 -9.39
C PHE A 69 5.68 4.09 -10.81
N LYS A 70 6.68 3.28 -11.17
CA LYS A 70 6.64 2.42 -12.34
C LYS A 70 6.94 0.99 -11.92
N VAL A 71 5.92 0.14 -11.94
CA VAL A 71 6.06 -1.27 -11.59
C VAL A 71 6.75 -2.01 -12.73
N THR A 72 7.89 -2.61 -12.44
CA THR A 72 8.69 -3.45 -13.35
C THR A 72 8.82 -4.88 -12.82
N SER A 73 8.50 -5.09 -11.54
CA SER A 73 8.62 -6.37 -10.84
C SER A 73 7.64 -7.44 -11.32
N HIS A 74 6.43 -7.05 -11.73
CA HIS A 74 5.37 -7.93 -12.20
C HIS A 74 4.33 -7.19 -13.07
N GLN A 75 3.40 -7.95 -13.65
CA GLN A 75 2.28 -7.41 -14.46
C GLN A 75 0.93 -8.07 -14.12
N LYS A 76 0.81 -8.74 -12.96
CA LYS A 76 -0.34 -9.61 -12.68
C LYS A 76 -1.16 -9.25 -11.43
N HIS A 77 -0.57 -8.53 -10.47
CA HIS A 77 -1.24 -8.27 -9.21
C HIS A 77 -1.69 -6.81 -9.13
N TYR A 78 -3.00 -6.62 -9.04
CA TYR A 78 -3.66 -5.32 -8.98
C TYR A 78 -4.37 -5.19 -7.64
N TRP A 79 -4.28 -4.03 -7.00
CA TRP A 79 -5.03 -3.73 -5.78
C TRP A 79 -6.21 -2.83 -6.12
N ASN A 80 -7.39 -3.16 -5.59
CA ASN A 80 -8.63 -2.38 -5.73
C ASN A 80 -8.96 -1.98 -7.19
N SER A 81 -8.78 -2.89 -8.13
CA SER A 81 -9.22 -2.72 -9.52
C SER A 81 -9.91 -3.99 -10.02
N HIS A 82 -11.05 -3.80 -10.68
CA HIS A 82 -11.79 -4.88 -11.34
C HIS A 82 -11.23 -5.19 -12.74
N GLU A 83 -10.47 -4.25 -13.30
CA GLU A 83 -9.85 -4.34 -14.62
C GLU A 83 -8.31 -4.39 -14.52
N SER A 84 -7.66 -4.94 -15.55
CA SER A 84 -6.20 -5.01 -15.66
C SER A 84 -5.58 -3.64 -16.02
N ASP A 85 -5.91 -2.59 -15.28
CA ASP A 85 -5.34 -1.26 -15.44
C ASP A 85 -4.00 -1.17 -14.70
N ASN A 86 -2.95 -0.88 -15.47
CA ASN A 86 -1.58 -0.79 -14.96
C ASN A 86 -1.39 0.27 -13.86
N ASP A 87 -2.29 1.24 -13.75
CA ASP A 87 -2.26 2.24 -12.68
C ASP A 87 -2.52 1.62 -11.29
N PHE A 88 -3.16 0.46 -11.23
CA PHE A 88 -3.50 -0.26 -10.00
C PHE A 88 -2.55 -1.41 -9.67
N LEU A 89 -1.45 -1.55 -10.42
CA LEU A 89 -0.43 -2.54 -10.11
C LEU A 89 0.18 -2.27 -8.73
N ALA A 90 0.32 -3.34 -7.94
CA ALA A 90 1.02 -3.29 -6.68
C ALA A 90 2.50 -2.91 -6.85
N VAL A 91 3.02 -2.10 -5.94
CA VAL A 91 4.44 -1.73 -5.91
C VAL A 91 5.18 -2.61 -4.92
N THR A 92 6.32 -3.15 -5.33
CA THR A 92 7.19 -4.04 -4.54
C THR A 92 8.53 -3.39 -4.23
N GLU A 93 9.30 -4.02 -3.35
CA GLU A 93 10.65 -3.58 -2.96
C GLU A 93 11.68 -3.46 -4.09
N ASP A 94 11.44 -4.11 -5.23
CA ASP A 94 12.31 -4.08 -6.41
C ASP A 94 11.92 -2.98 -7.42
N ASP A 95 10.78 -2.31 -7.21
CA ASP A 95 10.28 -1.29 -8.13
C ASP A 95 10.97 0.06 -7.85
N LEU A 96 12.11 0.25 -8.52
CA LEU A 96 12.99 1.42 -8.37
C LEU A 96 12.85 2.45 -9.49
N GLU A 97 11.89 2.28 -10.39
CA GLU A 97 11.63 3.21 -11.48
C GLU A 97 10.42 4.11 -11.18
N PHE A 98 10.44 5.31 -11.73
CA PHE A 98 9.39 6.32 -11.57
C PHE A 98 8.92 6.85 -12.92
N ASN A 99 7.72 7.42 -12.95
CA ASN A 99 7.15 8.12 -14.08
C ASN A 99 6.96 9.61 -13.73
N PRO A 100 7.62 10.56 -14.43
CA PRO A 100 8.54 10.37 -15.57
C PRO A 100 9.91 9.79 -15.17
N LYS A 101 10.54 9.05 -16.10
CA LYS A 101 11.87 8.44 -15.88
C LYS A 101 13.01 9.45 -15.83
N VAL A 102 12.91 10.49 -16.66
CA VAL A 102 13.89 11.58 -16.72
C VAL A 102 13.49 12.63 -15.70
N GLU A 103 14.40 12.96 -14.78
CA GLU A 103 14.20 13.99 -13.75
C GLU A 103 12.94 13.76 -12.89
N PRO A 104 12.78 12.58 -12.27
CA PRO A 104 11.54 12.19 -11.59
C PRO A 104 11.12 13.20 -10.51
N PHE A 105 12.10 13.77 -9.80
CA PHE A 105 11.88 14.75 -8.74
C PHE A 105 12.12 16.21 -9.16
N GLY A 106 12.26 16.49 -10.47
CA GLY A 106 12.54 17.83 -10.99
C GLY A 106 13.98 18.27 -10.72
N LYS A 107 14.17 19.36 -9.96
CA LYS A 107 15.51 19.83 -9.54
C LYS A 107 15.95 19.16 -8.23
N CYS A 108 17.25 19.04 -7.98
CA CYS A 108 17.78 18.42 -6.76
C CYS A 108 18.59 19.41 -5.93
N LYS A 109 18.19 19.64 -4.67
CA LYS A 109 18.90 20.54 -3.74
C LYS A 109 20.35 20.10 -3.45
N LEU A 110 20.64 18.80 -3.55
CA LEU A 110 21.99 18.24 -3.36
C LEU A 110 22.88 18.37 -4.61
N LYS A 111 22.39 18.95 -5.71
CA LYS A 111 23.18 19.23 -6.91
C LYS A 111 23.16 20.74 -7.22
N PRO A 112 23.90 21.56 -6.44
CA PRO A 112 23.98 23.00 -6.65
C PRO A 112 24.69 23.33 -7.97
N SER A 113 24.31 24.46 -8.57
CA SER A 113 24.90 25.05 -9.78
C SER A 113 24.90 26.57 -9.66
N SER A 114 25.71 27.26 -10.46
CA SER A 114 25.85 28.73 -10.44
C SER A 114 24.54 29.49 -10.64
N SER A 115 23.50 28.87 -11.20
CA SER A 115 22.17 29.45 -11.42
C SER A 115 21.05 28.71 -10.67
N GLY A 116 21.38 27.99 -9.59
CA GLY A 116 20.42 27.31 -8.73
C GLY A 116 20.74 25.83 -8.56
N TYR A 117 19.85 24.95 -9.03
CA TYR A 117 19.98 23.50 -8.85
C TYR A 117 19.91 22.78 -10.19
N LEU A 118 20.77 21.78 -10.36
CA LEU A 118 20.73 20.88 -11.49
C LEU A 118 19.52 19.94 -11.40
N PRO A 119 19.09 19.38 -12.54
CA PRO A 119 18.04 18.39 -12.53
C PRO A 119 18.40 17.12 -11.75
N CYS A 120 17.37 16.45 -11.25
CA CYS A 120 17.50 15.26 -10.44
C CYS A 120 17.90 14.07 -11.33
N ALA A 121 19.19 13.74 -11.35
CA ALA A 121 19.63 12.41 -11.80
C ALA A 121 19.53 11.44 -10.61
N PHE A 122 18.30 10.95 -10.41
CA PHE A 122 17.99 9.94 -9.39
C PHE A 122 18.74 8.64 -9.68
N ALA A 123 19.29 8.04 -8.63
CA ALA A 123 19.87 6.70 -8.66
C ALA A 123 19.55 6.03 -7.31
N PRO A 124 18.94 4.84 -7.30
CA PRO A 124 18.60 4.14 -6.06
C PRO A 124 19.87 3.67 -5.32
N ALA A 125 19.85 3.76 -4.00
CA ALA A 125 20.87 3.20 -3.11
C ALA A 125 20.29 1.96 -2.39
N GLY A 126 20.29 0.84 -3.10
CA GLY A 126 19.69 -0.41 -2.63
C GLY A 126 18.21 -0.56 -3.00
N LYS A 127 17.50 -1.36 -2.21
CA LYS A 127 16.05 -1.61 -2.33
C LYS A 127 15.25 -0.71 -1.40
N TRP A 128 13.93 -0.74 -1.54
CA TRP A 128 13.05 -0.11 -0.54
C TRP A 128 13.24 -0.76 0.83
N LEU A 129 13.26 0.09 1.85
CA LEU A 129 13.30 -0.28 3.25
C LEU A 129 11.89 -0.22 3.84
N LYS A 130 11.66 -0.95 4.94
CA LYS A 130 10.34 -1.05 5.60
C LYS A 130 9.25 -1.49 4.61
N ALA A 131 9.56 -2.47 3.77
CA ALA A 131 8.56 -3.17 2.99
C ALA A 131 7.85 -4.18 3.90
N TYR A 132 6.60 -4.52 3.60
CA TYR A 132 5.84 -5.44 4.42
C TYR A 132 6.11 -6.88 3.98
N GLU A 133 6.95 -7.58 4.75
CA GLU A 133 7.46 -8.91 4.37
C GLU A 133 6.39 -10.01 4.39
N LYS A 134 5.29 -9.82 5.14
CA LYS A 134 4.21 -10.82 5.22
C LYS A 134 3.41 -10.94 3.94
N VAL A 135 3.27 -9.86 3.17
CA VAL A 135 2.53 -9.87 1.91
C VAL A 135 3.53 -9.79 0.77
N LYS A 136 3.69 -10.92 0.07
CA LYS A 136 4.63 -11.05 -1.03
C LYS A 136 3.91 -11.27 -2.36
N ILE A 137 4.38 -10.58 -3.39
CA ILE A 137 3.95 -10.78 -4.78
C ILE A 137 5.16 -11.30 -5.54
N MET A 138 5.05 -12.52 -6.08
CA MET A 138 6.16 -13.17 -6.77
C MET A 138 7.46 -13.18 -5.94
N GLU A 139 7.32 -13.55 -4.65
CA GLU A 139 8.42 -13.61 -3.66
C GLU A 139 9.02 -12.25 -3.25
N LYS A 140 8.43 -11.13 -3.69
CA LYS A 140 8.87 -9.77 -3.37
C LYS A 140 7.91 -9.09 -2.40
N SER A 141 8.45 -8.40 -1.42
CA SER A 141 7.67 -7.74 -0.37
C SER A 141 6.95 -6.50 -0.92
N CYS A 142 5.71 -6.29 -0.49
CA CYS A 142 4.90 -5.15 -0.93
C CYS A 142 5.25 -3.87 -0.18
N LEU A 143 5.18 -2.73 -0.86
CA LEU A 143 5.36 -1.43 -0.22
C LEU A 143 4.10 -0.97 0.51
N THR A 144 4.31 -0.25 1.60
CA THR A 144 3.25 0.42 2.37
C THR A 144 3.62 1.89 2.57
N GLU A 145 2.73 2.69 3.14
CA GLU A 145 2.97 4.14 3.35
C GLU A 145 4.23 4.48 4.15
N ILE A 146 4.76 3.55 4.96
CA ILE A 146 5.97 3.76 5.76
C ILE A 146 7.26 3.37 5.04
N SER A 147 7.16 2.79 3.84
CA SER A 147 8.33 2.36 3.08
C SER A 147 9.17 3.56 2.63
N GLU A 148 10.49 3.41 2.67
CA GLU A 148 11.45 4.47 2.38
C GLU A 148 12.52 3.97 1.40
N LEU A 149 13.00 4.82 0.50
CA LEU A 149 14.10 4.52 -0.41
C LEU A 149 15.19 5.59 -0.30
N MET A 150 16.44 5.16 -0.27
CA MET A 150 17.59 6.06 -0.29
C MET A 150 18.06 6.29 -1.73
N CYS A 151 18.39 7.54 -2.05
CA CYS A 151 19.04 7.91 -3.30
C CYS A 151 20.55 7.96 -3.08
N ALA A 152 21.34 7.49 -4.05
CA ALA A 152 22.80 7.52 -4.00
C ALA A 152 23.38 8.95 -3.86
N SER A 153 22.61 9.97 -4.24
CA SER A 153 22.98 11.37 -4.01
C SER A 153 22.80 11.82 -2.54
N GLY A 154 22.21 11.00 -1.67
CA GLY A 154 21.93 11.30 -0.26
C GLY A 154 20.50 11.77 0.04
N GLY A 155 19.61 11.78 -0.96
CA GLY A 155 18.19 12.10 -0.76
C GLY A 155 17.42 10.93 -0.17
N LYS A 156 16.43 11.21 0.68
CA LYS A 156 15.47 10.25 1.21
C LYS A 156 14.15 10.39 0.46
N ILE A 157 13.63 9.27 -0.04
CA ILE A 157 12.37 9.18 -0.75
C ILE A 157 11.36 8.46 0.13
N THR A 158 10.20 9.07 0.31
CA THR A 158 9.08 8.52 1.09
C THR A 158 7.83 8.47 0.22
N ILE A 159 6.85 7.65 0.60
CA ILE A 159 5.54 7.66 -0.05
C ILE A 159 4.76 8.89 0.39
N LEU A 160 4.17 9.59 -0.58
CA LEU A 160 3.32 10.76 -0.34
C LEU A 160 1.84 10.36 -0.41
N LYS A 161 1.46 9.58 -1.41
CA LYS A 161 0.12 9.01 -1.55
C LYS A 161 0.22 7.56 -1.99
N HIS A 162 -0.50 6.67 -1.30
CA HIS A 162 -0.57 5.26 -1.65
C HIS A 162 -1.28 5.00 -3.00
N GLY A 163 -2.11 5.94 -3.45
CA GLY A 163 -2.73 5.94 -4.78
C GLY A 163 -4.05 5.18 -4.87
N GLN A 164 -4.36 4.32 -3.90
CA GLN A 164 -5.64 3.60 -3.85
C GLN A 164 -6.79 4.59 -3.58
N GLN A 165 -7.97 4.29 -4.11
CA GLN A 165 -9.21 4.97 -3.77
C GLN A 165 -10.09 4.02 -2.96
N SER A 166 -10.71 4.54 -1.90
CA SER A 166 -11.70 3.77 -1.14
C SER A 166 -13.03 3.88 -1.87
N GLU A 167 -13.47 2.78 -2.45
CA GLU A 167 -14.80 2.69 -3.05
C GLU A 167 -15.81 2.30 -1.97
N LEU A 168 -17.02 2.86 -2.06
CA LEU A 168 -18.14 2.43 -1.22
C LEU A 168 -18.50 1.00 -1.62
N GLY A 169 -18.04 0.03 -0.83
CA GLY A 169 -18.41 -1.36 -1.03
C GLY A 169 -19.92 -1.55 -0.88
N LYS A 170 -20.47 -2.55 -1.57
CA LYS A 170 -21.92 -2.87 -1.55
C LYS A 170 -22.48 -3.01 -0.14
N ARG A 171 -21.70 -3.62 0.78
CA ARG A 171 -22.06 -3.77 2.20
C ARG A 171 -22.26 -2.41 2.90
N ASN A 172 -21.53 -1.38 2.49
CA ASN A 172 -21.66 -0.03 3.03
C ASN A 172 -22.93 0.64 2.49
N VAL A 173 -23.19 0.51 1.19
CA VAL A 173 -24.41 1.04 0.54
C VAL A 173 -25.66 0.36 1.10
N GLY A 174 -25.64 -0.97 1.25
CA GLY A 174 -26.77 -1.74 1.81
C GLY A 174 -27.03 -1.46 3.30
N LYS A 175 -26.00 -1.11 4.08
CA LYS A 175 -26.15 -0.75 5.50
C LYS A 175 -26.47 0.73 5.73
N ALA A 176 -26.37 1.58 4.72
CA ALA A 176 -26.62 3.01 4.86
C ALA A 176 -28.12 3.30 5.06
N ASN A 177 -28.43 4.26 5.93
CA ASN A 177 -29.80 4.69 6.16
C ASN A 177 -30.27 5.58 4.98
N VAL A 178 -31.30 5.12 4.28
CA VAL A 178 -31.87 5.80 3.10
C VAL A 178 -32.29 7.23 3.41
N GLN A 179 -32.97 7.47 4.52
CA GLN A 179 -33.50 8.79 4.86
C GLN A 179 -32.37 9.79 5.11
N GLU A 180 -31.29 9.36 5.78
CA GLU A 180 -30.11 10.20 6.00
C GLU A 180 -29.39 10.51 4.69
N GLN A 181 -29.25 9.51 3.80
CA GLN A 181 -28.62 9.71 2.49
C GLN A 181 -29.45 10.61 1.58
N GLN A 182 -30.77 10.54 1.63
CA GLN A 182 -31.66 11.44 0.87
C GLN A 182 -31.59 12.89 1.38
N ILE A 183 -31.43 13.09 2.70
CA ILE A 183 -31.25 14.44 3.27
C ILE A 183 -29.89 15.03 2.86
N LEU A 184 -28.83 14.22 2.94
CA LEU A 184 -27.47 14.68 2.61
C LEU A 184 -27.26 14.83 1.11
N ASN A 185 -27.93 13.99 0.30
CA ASN A 185 -27.74 13.90 -1.13
C ASN A 185 -29.08 13.97 -1.89
N PRO A 186 -29.80 15.10 -1.81
CA PRO A 186 -31.20 15.23 -2.26
C PRO A 186 -31.41 15.13 -3.77
N ILE A 187 -30.33 15.08 -4.56
CA ILE A 187 -30.38 14.91 -6.01
C ILE A 187 -30.40 13.42 -6.39
N ILE A 188 -29.86 12.57 -5.53
CA ILE A 188 -29.71 11.14 -5.79
C ILE A 188 -30.86 10.38 -5.13
N ASP A 189 -31.60 9.60 -5.91
CA ASP A 189 -32.52 8.61 -5.36
C ASP A 189 -31.69 7.43 -4.83
N PHE A 190 -31.49 7.41 -3.51
CA PHE A 190 -30.63 6.41 -2.86
C PHE A 190 -31.21 5.00 -2.95
N ASP A 191 -32.53 4.84 -3.04
CA ASP A 191 -33.16 3.52 -3.17
C ASP A 191 -32.83 2.92 -4.55
N GLN A 192 -32.95 3.72 -5.62
CA GLN A 192 -32.56 3.29 -6.97
C GLN A 192 -31.06 2.98 -7.05
N TYR A 193 -30.23 3.84 -6.46
CA TYR A 193 -28.77 3.63 -6.43
C TYR A 193 -28.38 2.33 -5.71
N ARG A 194 -29.03 2.01 -4.59
CA ARG A 194 -28.78 0.75 -3.87
C ARG A 194 -29.09 -0.47 -4.74
N GLU A 195 -30.23 -0.45 -5.44
CA GLU A 195 -30.59 -1.53 -6.36
C GLU A 195 -29.62 -1.68 -7.54
N GLU A 196 -29.13 -0.58 -8.11
CA GLU A 196 -28.12 -0.61 -9.17
C GLU A 196 -26.82 -1.28 -8.70
N ILE A 197 -26.35 -0.91 -7.50
CA ILE A 197 -25.13 -1.48 -6.91
C ILE A 197 -25.28 -2.98 -6.62
N GLU A 198 -26.47 -3.43 -6.20
CA GLU A 198 -26.76 -4.85 -5.99
C GLU A 198 -26.75 -5.66 -7.30
N LYS A 199 -27.30 -5.10 -8.39
CA LYS A 199 -27.38 -5.76 -9.70
C LYS A 199 -26.03 -5.94 -10.41
N LEU A 200 -25.00 -5.17 -10.05
CA LEU A 200 -23.66 -5.24 -10.67
C LEU A 200 -22.90 -6.57 -10.46
N ASP A 201 -23.34 -7.47 -9.56
CA ASP A 201 -22.68 -8.77 -9.32
C ASP A 201 -23.35 -9.96 -10.05
N GLU A 202 -24.44 -9.75 -10.77
CA GLU A 202 -24.98 -10.84 -11.58
C GLU A 202 -24.05 -11.08 -12.78
N PRO A 203 -23.40 -12.26 -12.89
CA PRO A 203 -22.64 -12.56 -14.09
C PRO A 203 -23.62 -12.52 -15.27
N GLU A 204 -23.35 -11.67 -16.26
CA GLU A 204 -24.07 -11.72 -17.53
C GLU A 204 -23.90 -13.14 -18.10
N VAL A 205 -24.95 -13.95 -17.97
CA VAL A 205 -25.01 -15.29 -18.54
C VAL A 205 -25.16 -15.11 -20.05
N TYR A 206 -24.04 -15.13 -20.77
CA TYR A 206 -23.99 -15.27 -22.22
C TYR A 206 -23.57 -16.70 -22.61
#